data_AF-A0ABD5KFW6-F1
#
_entry.id   AF-A0ABD5KFW6-F1
#
_cell.length_a   1.000
_cell.length_b   1.000
_cell.length_c   1.000
_cell.angle_alpha   90.00
_cell.angle_beta   90.00
_cell.angle_gamma   90.00
#
_symmetry.space_group_name_H-M   'P 1'
#
loop_
_entity.id
_entity.type
_entity.pdbx_description
1 polymer ?
#
loop_
_entity_poly.entity_id
_entity_poly.type
_entity_poly.pdbx_seq_one_letter_code
_entity_poly.pdbx_strand_id
1 'polypeptide(L)'
;MRGKFPFPHWILKTPVQVFHTKLSEDGEPVEELIFDGLACYDEKMRQKLDKERRLVTLSGKVIIRGDILPGELIEGFVRVGGTDRIIFSASRPQHPDGSVFSTELELS
;
A
#
# COMPACT_ATOMS: atom_id res chain seq x y z
N MET A 1 16.08 -13.96 -18.11
CA MET A 1 15.41 -13.74 -16.81
C MET A 1 14.45 -14.89 -16.56
N ARG A 2 14.87 -15.96 -15.88
CA ARG A 2 13.96 -17.02 -15.44
C ARG A 2 13.35 -16.58 -14.10
N GLY A 3 12.03 -16.55 -13.97
CA GLY A 3 11.34 -16.37 -12.68
C GLY A 3 10.67 -15.01 -12.42
N LYS A 4 10.87 -13.96 -13.23
CA LYS A 4 10.11 -12.71 -13.09
C LYS A 4 8.79 -12.80 -13.85
N PHE A 5 7.69 -12.69 -13.12
CA PHE A 5 6.37 -12.51 -13.74
C PHE A 5 6.21 -11.05 -14.17
N PRO A 6 5.71 -10.77 -15.38
CA PRO A 6 5.42 -9.41 -15.78
C PRO A 6 4.30 -8.84 -14.91
N PHE A 7 4.46 -7.59 -14.46
CA PHE A 7 3.37 -6.89 -13.78
C PHE A 7 2.29 -6.50 -14.80
N PRO A 8 1.01 -6.78 -14.56
CA PRO A 8 -0.06 -6.40 -15.47
C PRO A 8 -0.28 -4.88 -15.41
N HIS A 9 0.18 -4.11 -16.40
CA HIS A 9 0.06 -2.65 -16.33
C HIS A 9 -1.38 -2.15 -16.56
N TRP A 10 -2.19 -2.94 -17.27
CA TRP A 10 -3.57 -2.59 -17.65
C TRP A 10 -4.55 -2.52 -16.48
N ILE A 11 -4.17 -2.99 -15.28
CA ILE A 11 -5.00 -2.88 -14.07
C ILE A 11 -4.77 -1.56 -13.32
N LEU A 12 -3.73 -0.79 -13.66
CA LEU A 12 -3.42 0.49 -13.02
C LEU A 12 -4.30 1.59 -13.63
N LYS A 13 -5.49 1.78 -13.08
CA LYS A 13 -6.52 2.70 -13.62
C LYS A 13 -6.91 3.82 -12.68
N THR A 14 -6.65 3.65 -11.39
CA THR A 14 -7.15 4.56 -10.36
C THR A 14 -6.01 5.48 -9.91
N PRO A 15 -6.15 6.81 -10.02
CA PRO A 15 -5.16 7.74 -9.46
C PRO A 15 -5.22 7.68 -7.94
N VAL A 16 -4.05 7.52 -7.32
CA VAL A 16 -3.89 7.45 -5.87
C VAL A 16 -2.66 8.25 -5.44
N GLN A 17 -2.74 8.81 -4.23
CA GLN A 17 -1.60 9.41 -3.55
C GLN A 17 -1.38 8.66 -2.23
N VAL A 18 -0.14 8.24 -1.97
CA VAL A 18 0.21 7.54 -0.73
C VAL A 18 1.05 8.48 0.14
N PHE A 19 0.56 8.73 1.34
CA PHE A 19 1.23 9.54 2.34
C PHE A 19 1.76 8.63 3.45
N HIS A 20 3.04 8.73 3.72
CA HIS A 20 3.69 8.05 4.82
C HIS A 20 3.85 8.99 6.00
N THR A 21 3.38 8.57 7.17
CA THR A 21 3.56 9.28 8.43
C THR A 21 4.89 8.88 9.07
N LYS A 22 5.79 9.84 9.24
CA LYS A 22 7.04 9.70 9.99
C LYS A 22 7.02 10.58 11.23
N LEU A 23 7.82 10.26 12.24
CA LEU A 23 8.07 11.16 13.35
C LEU A 23 9.25 12.07 13.00
N SER A 24 9.06 13.38 13.15
CA SER A 24 10.13 14.39 13.08
C SER A 24 11.15 14.19 14.21
N GLU A 25 12.30 14.85 14.11
CA GLU A 25 13.30 14.92 15.20
C GLU A 25 12.69 15.49 16.49
N ASP A 26 11.70 16.37 16.37
CA ASP A 26 10.93 16.96 17.47
C ASP A 26 9.77 16.06 17.97
N GLY A 27 9.57 14.89 17.36
CA GLY A 27 8.53 13.92 17.72
C GLY A 27 7.14 14.22 17.14
N GLU A 28 7.01 15.24 16.29
CA GLU A 28 5.75 15.56 15.61
C GLU A 28 5.50 14.62 14.41
N PRO A 29 4.26 14.15 14.17
CA PRO A 29 3.94 13.36 13.00
C PRO A 29 3.96 14.24 11.73
N VAL A 30 4.83 13.88 10.78
CA VAL A 30 4.97 14.54 9.48
C VAL A 30 4.48 13.59 8.39
N GLU A 31 3.63 14.09 7.51
CA GLU A 31 3.10 13.35 6.37
C GLU A 31 3.95 13.63 5.13
N GLU A 32 4.56 12.60 4.57
CA GLU A 32 5.40 12.66 3.37
C GLU A 32 4.69 11.96 2.21
N LEU A 33 4.54 12.64 1.07
CA LEU A 33 4.01 12.03 -0.15
C LEU A 33 5.08 11.09 -0.74
N ILE A 34 4.86 9.77 -0.63
CA ILE A 34 5.80 8.75 -1.11
C ILE A 34 5.43 8.19 -2.49
N PHE A 35 4.19 8.39 -2.94
CA PHE A 35 3.74 7.94 -4.25
C PHE A 35 2.61 8.82 -4.78
N ASP A 36 2.70 9.22 -6.05
CA ASP A 36 1.62 9.85 -6.82
C ASP A 36 1.56 9.20 -8.20
N GLY A 37 0.45 8.53 -8.50
CA GLY A 37 0.27 7.85 -9.78
C GLY A 37 -0.91 6.91 -9.84
N LEU A 38 -0.91 6.05 -10.87
CA LEU A 38 -1.97 5.08 -11.08
C LEU A 38 -1.70 3.79 -10.30
N ALA A 39 -2.72 3.30 -9.61
CA ALA A 39 -2.76 2.03 -8.91
C ALA A 39 -3.96 1.18 -9.35
N CYS A 40 -3.93 -0.09 -9.01
CA CYS A 40 -5.13 -0.93 -9.01
C CYS A 40 -5.80 -0.78 -7.64
N TYR A 41 -7.07 -0.39 -7.62
CA TYR A 41 -7.86 -0.26 -6.39
C TYR A 41 -9.00 -1.28 -6.39
N ASP A 42 -8.97 -2.20 -5.41
CA ASP A 42 -10.02 -3.17 -5.14
C ASP A 42 -10.87 -2.68 -3.96
N GLU A 43 -12.07 -2.18 -4.25
CA GLU A 43 -13.05 -1.67 -3.27
C GLU A 43 -13.77 -2.77 -2.49
N LYS A 44 -13.41 -4.04 -2.71
CA LYS A 44 -14.07 -5.15 -2.03
C LYS A 44 -13.74 -5.14 -0.54
N MET A 45 -14.77 -4.92 0.27
CA MET A 45 -14.69 -5.05 1.72
C MET A 45 -14.36 -6.50 2.12
N ARG A 46 -13.47 -6.65 3.10
CA ARG A 46 -13.05 -7.96 3.62
C ARG A 46 -12.95 -7.92 5.15
N GLN A 47 -13.30 -9.02 5.80
CA GLN A 47 -13.07 -9.18 7.24
C GLN A 47 -11.84 -10.05 7.47
N LYS A 48 -10.99 -9.66 8.42
CA LYS A 48 -9.75 -10.36 8.76
C LYS A 48 -9.60 -10.40 10.28
N LEU A 49 -8.95 -11.44 10.79
CA LEU A 49 -8.51 -11.44 12.18
C LEU A 49 -7.18 -10.71 12.27
N ASP A 50 -7.09 -9.73 13.15
CA ASP A 50 -5.82 -9.06 13.47
C ASP A 50 -4.93 -9.94 14.36
N LYS A 51 -3.74 -9.43 14.72
CA LYS A 51 -2.78 -10.13 15.59
C LYS A 51 -3.34 -10.41 16.98
N GLU A 52 -4.34 -9.65 17.44
CA GLU A 52 -5.02 -9.80 18.72
C GLU A 52 -6.28 -10.68 18.63
N ARG A 53 -6.52 -11.33 17.49
CA ARG A 53 -7.71 -12.14 17.17
C ARG A 53 -9.01 -11.34 17.19
N ARG A 54 -8.97 -10.04 16.92
CA ARG A 54 -10.16 -9.21 16.72
C ARG A 54 -10.55 -9.22 15.25
N LEU A 55 -11.85 -9.22 15.00
CA LEU A 55 -12.39 -9.12 13.65
C LEU A 55 -12.32 -7.65 13.19
N VAL A 56 -11.44 -7.37 12.23
CA VAL A 56 -11.33 -6.05 11.60
C VAL A 56 -11.96 -6.07 10.22
N THR A 57 -12.61 -4.98 9.85
CA THR A 57 -13.17 -4.79 8.50
C THR A 57 -12.21 -3.89 7.71
N LEU A 58 -11.80 -4.36 6.54
CA LEU A 58 -10.97 -3.63 5.60
C LEU A 58 -11.86 -3.04 4.51
N SER A 59 -11.69 -1.74 4.23
CA SER A 59 -12.47 -1.00 3.24
C SER A 59 -12.00 -1.20 1.79
N GLY A 60 -10.79 -1.74 1.59
CA GLY A 60 -10.30 -2.08 0.26
C GLY A 60 -8.81 -2.43 0.22
N LYS A 61 -8.27 -2.59 -0.98
CA LYS A 61 -6.84 -2.83 -1.22
C LYS A 61 -6.33 -1.98 -2.39
N VAL A 62 -5.15 -1.39 -2.23
CA VAL A 62 -4.43 -0.67 -3.28
C VAL A 62 -3.19 -1.48 -3.66
N ILE A 63 -2.98 -1.70 -4.97
CA ILE A 63 -1.82 -2.43 -5.50
C ILE A 63 -1.05 -1.48 -6.44
N ILE A 64 0.20 -1.23 -6.08
CA ILE A 64 1.13 -0.39 -6.83
C ILE A 64 2.27 -1.28 -7.35
N ARG A 65 2.75 -0.99 -8.56
CA ARG A 65 3.86 -1.72 -9.16
C ARG A 65 5.18 -1.37 -8.46
N GLY A 66 5.97 -2.39 -8.10
CA GLY A 66 7.28 -2.21 -7.48
C GLY A 66 7.22 -1.80 -6.01
N ASP A 67 8.36 -1.38 -5.48
CA ASP A 67 8.49 -0.85 -4.11
C ASP A 67 8.40 0.68 -4.12
N ILE A 68 7.47 1.23 -3.35
CA ILE A 68 7.27 2.69 -3.23
C ILE A 68 8.04 3.30 -2.05
N LEU A 69 8.52 2.47 -1.11
CA LEU A 69 9.27 2.94 0.04
C LEU A 69 10.28 1.87 0.49
N PRO A 70 11.40 1.68 -0.22
CA PRO A 70 12.33 0.61 0.07
C PRO A 70 12.92 0.67 1.48
N GLY A 71 12.89 -0.45 2.20
CA GLY A 71 13.56 -0.60 3.50
C GLY A 71 12.80 -0.08 4.72
N GLU A 72 11.69 0.65 4.55
CA GLU A 72 10.89 1.19 5.67
C GLU A 72 9.52 0.52 5.77
N LEU A 73 8.83 0.65 6.90
CA LEU A 73 7.43 0.23 7.03
C LEU A 73 6.54 1.38 6.53
N ILE A 74 5.57 1.08 5.68
CA ILE A 74 4.62 2.10 5.21
C ILE A 74 3.48 2.20 6.22
N GLU A 75 3.45 3.32 6.94
CA GLU A 75 2.38 3.73 7.86
C GLU A 75 1.81 5.07 7.41
N GLY A 76 0.50 5.30 7.51
CA GLY A 76 -0.12 6.54 7.06
C GLY A 76 -1.44 6.29 6.36
N PHE A 77 -1.70 6.99 5.25
CA PHE A 77 -2.97 6.90 4.53
C PHE A 77 -2.80 6.96 3.00
N VAL A 78 -3.80 6.47 2.30
CA VAL A 78 -3.93 6.58 0.85
C VAL A 78 -5.11 7.48 0.52
N ARG A 79 -4.88 8.48 -0.32
CA ARG A 79 -5.92 9.32 -0.90
C ARG A 79 -6.36 8.71 -2.23
N VAL A 80 -7.63 8.30 -2.30
CA VAL A 80 -8.25 7.73 -3.51
C VAL A 80 -9.53 8.49 -3.82
N GLY A 81 -9.60 9.13 -4.99
CA GLY A 81 -10.80 9.88 -5.40
C GLY A 81 -11.16 11.04 -4.45
N GLY A 82 -10.19 11.62 -3.75
CA GLY A 82 -10.39 12.69 -2.77
C GLY A 82 -10.75 12.22 -1.35
N THR A 83 -10.88 10.91 -1.13
CA THR A 83 -11.13 10.34 0.20
C THR A 83 -9.84 9.74 0.77
N ASP A 84 -9.52 10.11 2.00
CA ASP A 84 -8.39 9.56 2.73
C ASP A 84 -8.79 8.27 3.45
N ARG A 85 -7.97 7.24 3.27
CA ARG A 85 -8.16 5.91 3.87
C ARG A 85 -6.89 5.48 4.57
N ILE A 86 -7.01 5.11 5.84
CA ILE A 86 -5.86 4.71 6.66
C ILE A 86 -5.31 3.36 6.17
N ILE A 87 -3.99 3.26 6.13
CA ILE A 87 -3.28 2.02 5.81
C ILE A 87 -3.33 1.13 7.04
N PHE A 88 -4.05 0.03 6.94
CA PHE A 88 -4.11 -0.98 8.00
C PHE A 88 -2.88 -1.90 7.95
N SER A 89 -2.45 -2.29 6.76
CA SER A 89 -1.22 -3.06 6.59
C SER A 89 -0.61 -2.87 5.20
N ALA A 90 0.71 -2.98 5.13
CA ALA A 90 1.47 -2.95 3.89
C ALA A 90 2.21 -4.27 3.68
N SER A 91 2.27 -4.74 2.44
CA SER A 91 3.04 -5.93 2.05
C SER A 91 3.77 -5.72 0.73
N ARG A 92 4.93 -6.34 0.60
CA ARG A 92 5.79 -6.27 -0.59
C ARG A 92 6.03 -7.67 -1.16
N PRO A 93 5.08 -8.25 -1.91
CA PRO A 93 5.32 -9.51 -2.61
C PRO A 93 6.60 -9.43 -3.44
N GLN A 94 7.45 -10.45 -3.32
CA GLN A 94 8.74 -10.52 -4.02
C GLN A 94 8.68 -11.53 -5.15
N HIS A 95 9.50 -11.28 -6.17
CA HIS A 95 9.88 -12.28 -7.13
C HIS A 95 10.79 -13.35 -6.49
N PRO A 96 10.94 -14.53 -7.13
CA PRO A 96 11.89 -15.55 -6.69
C PRO A 96 13.34 -15.08 -6.59
N ASP A 97 13.71 -13.98 -7.26
CA ASP A 97 15.04 -13.38 -7.19
C ASP A 97 15.19 -12.32 -6.07
N GLY A 98 14.16 -12.14 -5.24
CA GLY A 98 14.15 -11.19 -4.12
C GLY A 98 13.76 -9.76 -4.48
N SER A 99 13.61 -9.43 -5.77
CA SER A 99 13.15 -8.10 -6.18
C SER A 99 11.65 -7.92 -5.87
N VAL A 100 11.23 -6.73 -5.43
CA VAL A 100 9.83 -6.44 -5.09
C VAL A 100 8.99 -6.38 -6.37
N PHE A 101 7.94 -7.20 -6.42
CA PHE A 101 6.98 -7.25 -7.52
C PHE A 101 5.98 -6.09 -7.44
N SER A 102 5.43 -5.87 -6.25
CA SER A 102 4.40 -4.87 -5.98
C SER A 102 4.42 -4.42 -4.53
N THR A 103 3.82 -3.26 -4.28
CA THR A 103 3.43 -2.81 -2.95
C THR A 103 1.92 -2.95 -2.86
N GLU A 104 1.43 -3.74 -1.90
CA GLU A 104 0.01 -3.89 -1.61
C GLU A 104 -0.32 -3.27 -0.26
N LEU A 105 -1.29 -2.35 -0.26
CA LEU A 105 -1.78 -1.64 0.92
C LEU A 105 -3.22 -2.10 1.20
N GLU A 106 -3.45 -2.72 2.36
CA GLU A 106 -4.78 -2.99 2.89
C GLU A 106 -5.28 -1.75 3.63
N LEU A 107 -6.50 -1.29 3.31
CA LEU A 107 -7.09 -0.07 3.86
C LEU A 107 -8.16 -0.42 4.90
N SER A 108 -8.24 0.34 5.99
CA SER A 108 -9.35 0.25 6.97
C SER A 108 -10.59 0.99 6.50
#